data_AF-A0A964MWZ4-F1
#
_entry.id   AF-A0A964MWZ4-F1
#
_cell.length_a   1.000
_cell.length_b   1.000
_cell.length_c   1.000
_cell.angle_alpha   90.00
_cell.angle_beta   90.00
_cell.angle_gamma   90.00
#
_symmetry.space_group_name_H-M   'P 1'
#
loop_
_entity.id
_entity.type
_entity.pdbx_description
1 polymer ?
#
loop_
_entity_poly.entity_id
_entity_poly.type
_entity_poly.pdbx_seq_one_letter_code
_entity_poly.pdbx_strand_id
1 'polypeptide(L)'
;MERLWTPWRLAYVTAASKDAPGCVFCQALATGADESLIVFRGTACFVILNLYPYNNGHLMVVPMRHVGRLSGLEPDEAGEMMRLTRVVEMALQELYQPHGFNMGLNLGKSAGAGVLDHLHMHVVPRWNGDTNFMTVVGDTRVLPEDLARTAERLRPILSRLAHSV
;
A
#
# COMPACT_ATOMS: atom_id res chain seq x y z
N MET A 1 -25.98 8.08 8.70
CA MET A 1 -24.55 7.74 8.55
C MET A 1 -24.45 6.24 8.45
N GLU A 2 -24.08 5.71 7.28
CA GLU A 2 -23.90 4.27 7.06
C GLU A 2 -22.56 3.82 7.64
N ARG A 3 -22.52 2.64 8.27
CA ARG A 3 -21.35 2.11 8.97
C ARG A 3 -20.92 0.81 8.30
N LEU A 4 -19.69 0.77 7.81
CA LEU A 4 -19.04 -0.45 7.33
C LEU A 4 -18.30 -1.10 8.51
N TRP A 5 -18.65 -2.34 8.83
CA TRP A 5 -18.02 -3.12 9.90
C TRP A 5 -17.01 -4.11 9.30
N THR A 6 -15.83 -4.21 9.91
CA THR A 6 -14.81 -5.24 9.59
C THR A 6 -14.37 -5.92 10.89
N PRO A 7 -15.20 -6.81 11.47
CA PRO A 7 -15.01 -7.32 12.83
C PRO A 7 -13.65 -8.01 13.05
N TRP A 8 -13.15 -8.74 12.04
CA TRP A 8 -11.84 -9.39 12.08
C TRP A 8 -10.66 -8.40 12.22
N ARG A 9 -10.83 -7.13 11.82
CA ARG A 9 -9.75 -6.15 11.85
C ARG A 9 -9.24 -5.92 13.27
N LEU A 10 -10.12 -6.03 14.27
CA LEU A 10 -9.72 -5.92 15.68
C LEU A 10 -8.69 -7.00 16.03
N ALA A 11 -8.95 -8.26 15.65
CA ALA A 11 -8.04 -9.37 15.90
C ALA A 11 -6.69 -9.17 15.20
N TYR A 12 -6.68 -8.72 13.94
CA TYR A 12 -5.45 -8.45 13.18
C TYR A 12 -4.62 -7.31 13.79
N VAL A 13 -5.24 -6.18 14.13
CA VAL A 13 -4.55 -5.02 14.74
C VAL A 13 -3.99 -5.40 16.13
N THR A 14 -4.67 -6.27 16.86
CA THR A 14 -4.16 -6.79 18.14
C THR A 14 -3.03 -7.80 17.98
N ALA A 15 -2.99 -8.56 16.87
CA ALA A 15 -2.01 -9.60 16.61
C ALA A 15 -0.73 -9.06 15.94
N ALA A 16 -0.82 -7.99 15.14
CA ALA A 16 0.31 -7.39 14.41
C ALA A 16 1.45 -6.88 15.30
N SER A 17 1.28 -6.86 16.62
CA SER A 17 2.34 -6.51 17.58
C SER A 17 3.19 -7.70 18.05
N LYS A 18 3.03 -8.89 17.47
CA LYS A 18 3.75 -10.11 17.88
C LYS A 18 4.58 -10.67 16.72
N ASP A 19 5.90 -10.61 16.89
CA ASP A 19 6.84 -11.67 16.47
C ASP A 19 7.52 -11.65 15.07
N ALA A 20 7.73 -10.51 14.41
CA ALA A 20 8.71 -10.43 13.31
C ALA A 20 9.94 -9.59 13.70
N PRO A 21 11.16 -10.15 13.79
CA PRO A 21 12.35 -9.37 14.05
C PRO A 21 12.72 -8.53 12.81
N GLY A 22 12.47 -7.22 12.87
CA GLY A 22 12.90 -6.25 11.87
C GLY A 22 11.76 -5.65 11.03
N CYS A 23 12.08 -4.58 10.30
CA CYS A 23 11.12 -3.87 9.46
C CYS A 23 10.96 -4.56 8.09
N VAL A 24 9.72 -4.91 7.75
CA VAL A 24 9.36 -5.57 6.48
C VAL A 24 9.77 -4.75 5.25
N PHE A 25 9.73 -3.42 5.34
CA PHE A 25 10.14 -2.53 4.24
C PHE A 25 11.66 -2.48 4.09
N CYS A 26 12.41 -2.44 5.20
CA CYS A 26 13.87 -2.54 5.15
C CYS A 26 14.32 -3.90 4.60
N GLN A 27 13.63 -4.98 4.97
CA GLN A 27 13.88 -6.31 4.42
C GLN A 27 13.59 -6.36 2.92
N ALA A 28 12.44 -5.82 2.48
CA ALA A 28 12.10 -5.73 1.05
C ALA A 28 13.10 -4.89 0.26
N LEU A 29 13.72 -3.87 0.88
CA LEU A 29 14.78 -3.09 0.24
C LEU A 29 16.09 -3.89 0.09
N ALA A 30 16.38 -4.79 1.04
CA ALA A 30 17.59 -5.62 1.06
C ALA A 30 17.50 -6.85 0.15
N THR A 31 16.29 -7.34 -0.13
CA THR A 31 16.06 -8.44 -1.07
C THR A 31 16.04 -7.94 -2.53
N GLY A 32 16.30 -8.85 -3.47
CA GLY A 32 16.29 -8.53 -4.90
C GLY A 32 14.93 -8.01 -5.39
N ALA A 33 14.94 -7.31 -6.53
CA ALA A 33 13.72 -6.70 -7.08
C ALA A 33 12.60 -7.72 -7.36
N ASP A 34 12.93 -8.97 -7.68
CA ASP A 34 11.93 -10.00 -8.01
C ASP A 34 11.27 -10.65 -6.79
N GLU A 35 11.88 -10.56 -5.60
CA GLU A 35 11.33 -11.16 -4.38
C GLU A 35 10.55 -10.15 -3.51
N SER A 36 10.75 -8.85 -3.73
CA SER A 36 10.34 -7.81 -2.77
C SER A 36 8.93 -7.26 -2.94
N LEU A 37 8.12 -7.74 -3.90
CA LEU A 37 6.84 -7.13 -4.33
C LEU A 37 6.94 -5.63 -4.65
N ILE A 38 8.16 -5.09 -4.75
CA ILE A 38 8.44 -3.72 -5.14
C ILE A 38 8.13 -3.61 -6.63
N VAL A 39 7.31 -2.62 -6.96
CA VAL A 39 6.84 -2.37 -8.33
C VAL A 39 7.48 -1.13 -8.93
N PHE A 40 8.08 -0.26 -8.12
CA PHE A 40 8.83 0.89 -8.58
C PHE A 40 9.85 1.37 -7.52
N ARG A 41 11.01 1.85 -7.95
CA ARG A 41 12.03 2.48 -7.10
C ARG A 41 12.32 3.89 -7.63
N GLY A 42 12.05 4.89 -6.81
CA GLY A 42 12.44 6.29 -7.05
C GLY A 42 13.80 6.58 -6.44
N THR A 43 14.05 7.86 -6.11
CA THR A 43 15.33 8.33 -5.57
C THR A 43 15.41 8.15 -4.05
N ALA A 44 14.38 8.59 -3.34
CA ALA A 44 14.23 8.62 -1.89
C ALA A 44 12.99 7.83 -1.41
N CYS A 45 12.06 7.49 -2.30
CA CYS A 45 10.92 6.61 -2.03
C CYS A 45 10.83 5.43 -3.01
N PHE A 46 10.06 4.41 -2.63
CA PHE A 46 9.73 3.27 -3.46
C PHE A 46 8.24 2.90 -3.32
N VAL A 47 7.74 2.11 -4.27
CA VAL A 47 6.36 1.65 -4.30
C VAL A 47 6.33 0.13 -4.20
N ILE A 48 5.52 -0.39 -3.28
CA ILE A 48 5.40 -1.82 -2.97
C ILE A 48 3.92 -2.22 -2.89
N LEU A 49 3.60 -3.45 -3.31
CA LEU A 49 2.27 -4.01 -3.09
C LEU A 49 2.06 -4.35 -1.61
N ASN A 50 0.83 -4.16 -1.13
CA ASN A 50 0.46 -4.69 0.17
C ASN A 50 0.24 -6.21 0.04
N LEU A 51 0.95 -6.99 0.87
CA LEU A 51 0.81 -8.44 0.93
C LEU A 51 -0.60 -8.89 1.36
N TYR A 52 -1.30 -8.04 2.12
CA TYR A 52 -2.68 -8.25 2.57
C TYR A 52 -3.58 -7.13 2.02
N PRO A 53 -3.86 -7.12 0.71
CA PRO A 53 -4.50 -6.00 0.06
C PRO A 53 -6.01 -5.91 0.39
N TYR A 54 -6.56 -4.68 0.46
CA TYR A 54 -8.01 -4.50 0.58
C TYR A 54 -8.71 -4.84 -0.74
N ASN A 55 -8.13 -4.41 -1.86
CA ASN A 55 -8.54 -4.71 -3.23
C ASN A 55 -7.28 -4.91 -4.08
N ASN A 56 -7.44 -5.52 -5.26
CA ASN A 56 -6.37 -5.57 -6.26
C ASN A 56 -5.82 -4.17 -6.54
N GLY A 57 -4.49 -4.05 -6.62
CA GLY A 57 -3.81 -2.77 -6.77
C GLY A 57 -3.63 -1.96 -5.48
N HIS A 58 -3.87 -2.53 -4.29
CA HIS A 58 -3.49 -1.87 -3.04
C HIS A 58 -1.96 -1.73 -2.93
N LEU A 59 -1.49 -0.50 -3.09
CA LEU A 59 -0.08 -0.14 -3.08
C LEU A 59 0.27 0.72 -1.87
N MET A 60 1.55 0.76 -1.55
CA MET A 60 2.13 1.63 -0.53
C MET A 60 3.32 2.40 -1.10
N VAL A 61 3.35 3.72 -0.89
CA VAL A 61 4.53 4.56 -1.16
C VAL A 61 5.29 4.74 0.15
N VAL A 62 6.58 4.37 0.13
CA VAL A 62 7.39 4.18 1.34
C VAL A 62 8.73 4.91 1.16
N PRO A 63 9.21 5.69 2.15
CA PRO A 63 10.53 6.27 2.09
C PRO A 63 11.59 5.16 2.21
N MET A 64 12.71 5.30 1.50
CA MET A 64 13.82 4.34 1.61
C MET A 64 14.41 4.34 3.02
N ARG A 65 14.54 5.52 3.61
CA ARG A 65 14.97 5.69 5.00
C ARG A 65 13.92 5.17 5.96
N HIS A 66 14.36 4.48 7.01
CA HIS A 66 13.49 4.04 8.09
C HIS A 66 13.06 5.25 8.93
N VAL A 67 11.84 5.73 8.71
CA VAL A 67 11.26 6.87 9.41
C VAL A 67 9.78 6.64 9.64
N GLY A 68 9.32 6.72 10.89
CA GLY A 68 7.94 6.35 11.27
C GLY A 68 6.93 7.49 11.30
N ARG A 69 7.38 8.74 11.10
CA ARG A 69 6.53 9.93 11.24
C ARG A 69 6.68 10.84 10.03
N LEU A 70 5.56 11.43 9.60
CA LEU A 70 5.52 12.41 8.52
C LEU A 70 6.40 13.63 8.84
N SER A 71 6.41 14.09 10.09
CA SER A 71 7.25 15.19 10.56
C SER A 71 8.74 14.89 10.55
N GLY A 72 9.12 13.62 10.38
CA GLY A 72 10.51 13.20 10.30
C GLY A 72 11.03 13.09 8.87
N LEU A 73 10.19 13.31 7.85
CA LEU A 73 10.62 13.28 6.44
C LEU A 73 11.45 14.51 6.09
N GLU A 74 12.50 14.28 5.31
CA GLU A 74 13.21 15.35 4.63
C GLU A 74 12.33 15.94 3.51
N PRO A 75 12.52 17.21 3.12
CA PRO A 75 11.69 17.86 2.09
C PRO A 75 11.63 17.08 0.77
N ASP A 76 12.76 16.51 0.34
CA ASP A 76 12.84 15.72 -0.89
C ASP A 76 12.09 14.38 -0.77
N GLU A 77 12.14 13.73 0.39
CA GLU A 77 11.40 12.49 0.68
C GLU A 77 9.88 12.77 0.66
N ALA A 78 9.44 13.85 1.31
CA ALA A 78 8.03 14.24 1.35
C ALA A 78 7.51 14.62 -0.05
N GLY A 79 8.30 15.39 -0.81
CA GLY A 79 7.97 15.78 -2.17
C GLY A 79 7.87 14.57 -3.11
N GLU A 80 8.83 13.65 -3.04
CA GLU A 80 8.77 12.44 -3.83
C GLU A 80 7.65 11.49 -3.40
N MET A 81 7.37 11.35 -2.11
CA MET A 81 6.26 10.53 -1.64
C MET A 81 4.94 10.97 -2.27
N MET A 82 4.67 12.28 -2.31
CA MET A 82 3.45 12.81 -2.95
C MET A 82 3.49 12.68 -4.47
N ARG A 83 4.65 12.92 -5.11
CA ARG A 83 4.81 12.70 -6.56
C ARG A 83 4.52 11.26 -6.95
N LEU A 84 5.09 10.28 -6.24
CA LEU A 84 4.85 8.87 -6.50
C LEU A 84 3.42 8.45 -6.17
N THR A 85 2.79 9.04 -5.15
CA THR A 85 1.37 8.79 -4.85
C THR A 85 0.49 9.17 -6.04
N ARG A 86 0.73 10.33 -6.67
CA ARG A 86 0.05 10.75 -7.90
C ARG A 86 0.32 9.80 -9.08
N VAL A 87 1.58 9.36 -9.25
CA VAL A 87 1.93 8.39 -10.30
C VAL A 87 1.20 7.06 -10.10
N VAL A 88 1.10 6.60 -8.86
CA VAL A 88 0.37 5.37 -8.50
C VAL A 88 -1.12 5.50 -8.79
N GLU A 89 -1.75 6.63 -8.45
CA GLU A 89 -3.15 6.91 -8.80
C GLU A 89 -3.37 6.80 -10.31
N MET A 90 -2.54 7.47 -11.10
CA MET A 90 -2.62 7.42 -12.57
C MET A 90 -2.43 5.99 -13.11
N ALA A 91 -1.47 5.24 -12.56
CA ALA A 91 -1.21 3.86 -12.98
C ALA A 91 -2.38 2.93 -12.68
N LEU A 92 -2.99 3.05 -11.49
CA LEU A 92 -4.18 2.29 -11.11
C LEU A 92 -5.40 2.70 -11.94
N GLN A 93 -5.53 3.99 -12.26
CA GLN A 93 -6.59 4.48 -13.13
C GLN A 93 -6.48 3.88 -14.53
N GLU A 94 -5.28 3.83 -15.09
CA GLU A 94 -5.02 3.24 -16.40
C GLU A 94 -5.27 1.72 -16.38
N LEU A 95 -4.82 1.02 -15.34
CA LEU A 95 -4.84 -0.44 -15.30
C LEU A 95 -6.21 -1.05 -14.97
N TYR A 96 -6.92 -0.47 -14.00
CA TYR A 96 -8.12 -1.07 -13.43
C TYR A 96 -9.38 -0.19 -13.49
N GLN A 97 -9.25 1.09 -13.85
CA GLN A 97 -10.37 2.03 -13.93
C GLN A 97 -11.28 2.02 -12.67
N PRO A 98 -10.72 2.19 -11.46
CA PRO A 98 -11.53 2.27 -10.24
C PRO A 98 -12.48 3.49 -10.28
N HIS A 99 -13.56 3.40 -9.50
CA HIS A 99 -14.52 4.50 -9.35
C HIS A 99 -14.07 5.54 -8.33
N GLY A 100 -13.03 5.25 -7.55
CA GLY A 100 -12.44 6.17 -6.60
C GLY A 100 -11.26 5.56 -5.84
N PHE A 101 -10.69 6.33 -4.92
CA PHE A 101 -9.52 5.93 -4.14
C PHE A 101 -9.67 6.29 -2.66
N ASN A 102 -9.07 5.47 -1.80
CA ASN A 102 -8.69 5.89 -0.46
C ASN A 102 -7.16 6.00 -0.39
N MET A 103 -6.68 7.15 0.04
CA MET A 103 -5.26 7.39 0.26
C MET A 103 -5.05 7.88 1.68
N GLY A 104 -4.06 7.35 2.39
CA GLY A 104 -3.85 7.76 3.77
C GLY A 104 -2.70 7.10 4.50
N LEU A 105 -2.44 7.65 5.69
CA LEU A 105 -1.38 7.25 6.60
C LEU A 105 -2.01 6.88 7.95
N ASN A 106 -1.52 5.80 8.54
CA ASN A 106 -1.82 5.47 9.94
C ASN A 106 -0.56 5.73 10.76
N LEU A 107 -0.62 6.68 11.71
CA LEU A 107 0.53 7.08 12.52
C LEU A 107 0.38 6.62 13.97
N GLY A 108 1.19 5.65 14.36
CA GLY A 108 1.17 5.05 15.69
C GLY A 108 0.10 3.95 15.87
N LYS A 109 0.27 3.15 16.92
CA LYS A 109 -0.54 1.93 17.16
C LYS A 109 -2.04 2.21 17.21
N SER A 110 -2.44 3.28 17.90
CA SER A 110 -3.85 3.64 18.06
C SER A 110 -4.53 4.05 16.76
N ALA A 111 -3.77 4.51 15.76
CA ALA A 111 -4.28 4.80 14.43
C ALA A 111 -4.41 3.54 13.54
N GLY A 112 -4.05 2.36 14.06
CA GLY A 112 -4.10 1.10 13.31
C GLY A 112 -2.91 0.89 12.38
N ALA A 113 -1.76 1.52 12.65
CA ALA A 113 -0.52 1.26 11.93
C ALA A 113 -0.08 -0.19 12.15
N GLY A 114 -0.06 -0.98 11.07
CA GLY A 114 0.42 -2.37 11.08
C GLY A 114 1.95 -2.48 11.13
N VAL A 115 2.64 -1.47 10.61
CA VAL A 115 4.10 -1.28 10.74
C VAL A 115 4.31 0.04 11.48
N LEU A 116 4.79 -0.03 12.73
CA LEU A 116 4.76 1.11 13.64
C LEU A 116 5.82 2.17 13.33
N ASP A 117 7.01 1.75 12.92
CA ASP A 117 8.20 2.62 12.91
C ASP A 117 8.66 3.02 11.50
N HIS A 118 7.92 2.61 10.45
CA HIS A 118 8.24 2.96 9.07
C HIS A 118 6.98 3.41 8.32
N LEU A 119 6.95 4.70 8.00
CA LEU A 119 5.88 5.43 7.35
C LEU A 119 5.57 4.84 5.96
N HIS A 120 4.29 4.73 5.62
CA HIS A 120 3.86 4.21 4.32
C HIS A 120 2.49 4.79 3.94
N MET A 121 2.43 5.49 2.80
CA MET A 121 1.19 6.04 2.23
C MET A 121 0.44 4.92 1.51
N HIS A 122 -0.72 4.54 2.04
CA HIS A 122 -1.61 3.60 1.36
C HIS A 122 -2.28 4.28 0.17
N VAL A 123 -2.38 3.55 -0.94
CA VAL A 123 -3.24 3.89 -2.07
C VAL A 123 -4.11 2.69 -2.39
N VAL A 124 -5.42 2.83 -2.15
CA VAL A 124 -6.40 1.75 -2.26
C VAL A 124 -7.43 2.11 -3.33
N PRO A 125 -7.45 1.42 -4.48
CA PRO A 125 -8.49 1.61 -5.48
C PRO A 125 -9.83 1.03 -4.99
N ARG A 126 -10.94 1.71 -5.32
CA ARG A 126 -12.29 1.39 -4.85
C ARG A 126 -13.28 1.26 -6.01
N TRP A 127 -14.22 0.33 -5.86
CA TRP A 127 -15.36 0.18 -6.76
C TRP A 127 -16.67 0.24 -5.98
N ASN A 128 -17.74 0.66 -6.65
CA ASN A 128 -19.08 0.58 -6.10
C ASN A 128 -19.43 -0.89 -5.87
N GLY A 129 -19.72 -1.27 -4.63
CA GLY A 129 -20.03 -2.66 -4.29
C GLY A 129 -18.82 -3.58 -4.14
N ASP A 130 -17.59 -3.05 -4.00
CA ASP A 130 -16.38 -3.86 -3.76
C ASP A 130 -16.39 -4.63 -2.42
N THR A 131 -17.30 -4.27 -1.52
CA THR A 131 -17.59 -5.01 -0.31
C THR A 131 -18.88 -5.80 -0.52
N ASN A 132 -18.79 -7.12 -0.52
CA ASN A 132 -19.91 -8.02 -0.76
C ASN A 132 -20.20 -8.90 0.48
N PHE A 133 -21.19 -9.78 0.37
CA PHE A 133 -21.59 -10.66 1.47
C PHE A 133 -20.48 -11.60 1.97
N MET A 134 -19.56 -12.04 1.09
CA MET A 134 -18.40 -12.86 1.52
C MET A 134 -17.52 -12.08 2.48
N THR A 135 -17.35 -10.78 2.24
CA THR A 135 -16.60 -9.89 3.12
C THR A 135 -17.35 -9.61 4.40
N VAL A 136 -18.65 -9.32 4.37
CA VAL A 136 -19.39 -8.91 5.57
C VAL A 136 -19.79 -10.08 6.48
N VAL A 137 -20.14 -11.23 5.90
CA VAL A 137 -20.67 -12.39 6.63
C VAL A 137 -19.61 -13.47 6.81
N GLY A 138 -18.80 -13.70 5.77
CA GLY A 138 -17.80 -14.76 5.75
C GLY A 138 -16.40 -14.32 6.16
N ASP A 139 -16.22 -13.06 6.56
CA ASP A 139 -14.93 -12.47 6.90
C ASP A 139 -13.82 -12.73 5.85
N THR A 140 -14.22 -12.86 4.58
CA THR A 140 -13.36 -13.31 3.48
C THR A 140 -13.34 -12.29 2.34
N ARG A 141 -12.13 -11.93 1.89
CA ARG A 141 -11.94 -11.13 0.67
C ARG A 141 -11.69 -12.02 -0.53
N VAL A 142 -12.39 -11.73 -1.63
CA VAL A 142 -12.18 -12.37 -2.92
C VAL A 142 -11.43 -11.40 -3.81
N LEU A 143 -10.20 -11.74 -4.16
CA LEU A 143 -9.33 -10.93 -5.01
C LEU A 143 -9.20 -11.63 -6.37
N PRO A 144 -9.69 -11.03 -7.47
CA PRO A 144 -9.66 -11.68 -8.79
C PRO A 144 -8.27 -11.95 -9.38
N GLU A 145 -7.25 -11.24 -8.91
CA GLU A 145 -5.89 -11.34 -9.45
C GLU A 145 -4.87 -11.53 -8.31
N ASP A 146 -3.85 -12.35 -8.55
CA ASP A 146 -2.78 -12.57 -7.57
C ASP A 146 -1.75 -11.42 -7.58
N LEU A 147 -0.91 -11.37 -6.54
CA LEU A 147 0.06 -10.29 -6.36
C LEU A 147 1.16 -10.29 -7.42
N ALA A 148 1.60 -11.46 -7.91
CA ALA A 148 2.67 -11.55 -8.89
C ALA A 148 2.19 -10.98 -10.24
N ARG A 149 0.99 -11.37 -10.66
CA ARG A 149 0.35 -10.82 -11.87
C ARG A 149 0.03 -9.33 -11.74
N THR A 150 -0.42 -8.90 -10.56
CA THR A 150 -0.61 -7.47 -10.26
C THR A 150 0.70 -6.70 -10.44
N ALA A 151 1.81 -7.21 -9.89
CA ALA A 151 3.13 -6.59 -9.99
C ALA A 151 3.64 -6.51 -11.44
N GLU A 152 3.53 -7.61 -12.19
CA GLU A 152 3.92 -7.72 -13.60
C GLU A 152 3.24 -6.64 -14.44
N ARG A 153 1.93 -6.43 -14.25
CA ARG A 153 1.14 -5.46 -15.01
C ARG A 153 1.43 -4.01 -14.61
N LEU A 154 1.72 -3.75 -13.34
CA LEU A 154 1.96 -2.39 -12.83
C LEU A 154 3.37 -1.87 -13.13
N ARG A 155 4.41 -2.71 -13.07
CA ARG A 155 5.81 -2.32 -13.31
C ARG A 155 6.03 -1.50 -14.59
N PRO A 156 5.54 -1.91 -15.78
CA PRO A 156 5.75 -1.13 -17.00
C PRO A 156 5.00 0.21 -17.00
N ILE A 157 3.79 0.25 -16.43
CA ILE A 157 2.96 1.45 -16.36
C ILE A 157 3.61 2.49 -15.43
N LEU A 158 4.00 2.05 -14.23
CA LEU A 158 4.68 2.91 -13.25
C LEU A 158 6.00 3.45 -13.80
N SER A 159 6.81 2.58 -14.43
CA SER A 159 8.05 3.00 -15.08
C SER A 159 7.80 4.08 -16.12
N ARG A 160 6.82 3.91 -17.01
CA ARG A 160 6.50 4.91 -18.05
C ARG A 160 6.01 6.23 -17.45
N LEU A 161 5.09 6.19 -16.49
CA LEU A 161 4.49 7.39 -15.92
C LEU A 161 5.46 8.18 -15.04
N ALA A 162 6.35 7.51 -14.30
CA ALA A 162 7.32 8.18 -13.45
C ALA A 162 8.37 9.01 -14.22
N HIS A 163 8.66 8.67 -15.49
CA HIS A 163 9.54 9.45 -16.34
C HIS A 163 8.84 10.64 -17.01
N SER A 164 7.51 10.72 -16.92
CA SER A 164 6.68 11.73 -17.60
C SER A 164 6.22 12.87 -16.68
N VAL A 165 6.59 12.81 -15.39
CA VAL A 165 6.09 13.67 -14.31
C VAL A 165 7.22 14.29 -13.51
#